data_AF-A0A953BJ62-F1
#
_entry.id   AF-A0A953BJ62-F1
#
_cell.length_a   1.000
_cell.length_b   1.000
_cell.length_c   1.000
_cell.angle_alpha   90.00
_cell.angle_beta   90.00
_cell.angle_gamma   90.00
#
_symmetry.space_group_name_H-M   'P 1'
#
loop_
_entity.id
_entity.type
_entity.pdbx_description
1 polymer ?
#
loop_
_entity_poly.entity_id
_entity_poly.type
_entity_poly.pdbx_seq_one_letter_code
_entity_poly.pdbx_strand_id
1 'polypeptide(L)'
;MIRPVAAVSVFSLSTLAAAGLTFVTDNRFVQSVNSFGQNSAQTPAVAFAPFNKTTMVNTDMESGSCGATSMHNSQMDSAQMSGAGTVDANAATKASSPLIFAGSGTSRFQVIFQPDAGGNLHLSGQLAGTSGKSTLLAELKQGANLIYAKSTAGIIEFEGPVGMGVQYTLTVSCAANTLLMWTGSPAGSAASASFSFTADFSEHTCVGDLNNDGFVDDLDFIIFVPAYNILDCADPNMPAGCPADLNRDGVVDDADFTIFVPAYNDLICP
;
A
#
# COMPACT_ATOMS: atom_id res chain seq x y z
N MET A 1 -31.96 20.62 30.64
CA MET A 1 -31.70 19.26 30.12
C MET A 1 -30.52 19.35 29.17
N ILE A 2 -29.36 18.89 29.62
CA ILE A 2 -28.11 18.87 28.84
C ILE A 2 -27.68 17.41 28.80
N ARG A 3 -27.62 16.82 27.60
CA ARG A 3 -26.79 15.67 27.16
C ARG A 3 -27.00 15.43 25.64
N PRO A 4 -26.04 14.85 24.90
CA PRO A 4 -24.59 14.97 25.02
C PRO A 4 -23.92 15.38 23.69
N VAL A 5 -22.71 15.92 23.81
CA VAL A 5 -21.76 16.17 22.73
C VAL A 5 -21.27 14.82 22.19
N ALA A 6 -21.40 14.59 20.89
CA ALA A 6 -20.73 13.49 20.21
C ALA A 6 -19.22 13.78 20.21
N ALA A 7 -18.46 12.93 20.90
CA ALA A 7 -17.00 12.93 20.81
C ALA A 7 -16.62 12.58 19.37
N VAL A 8 -16.23 13.60 18.60
CA VAL A 8 -15.43 13.41 17.40
C VAL A 8 -14.04 13.05 17.91
N SER A 9 -13.73 11.76 17.91
CA SER A 9 -12.35 11.30 18.07
C SER A 9 -11.59 11.75 16.84
N VAL A 10 -11.04 12.97 16.91
CA VAL A 10 -9.93 13.38 16.07
C VAL A 10 -8.78 12.46 16.49
N PHE A 11 -8.52 11.41 15.70
CA PHE A 11 -7.21 10.78 15.75
C PHE A 11 -6.22 11.89 15.38
N SER A 12 -5.57 12.47 16.38
CA SER A 12 -4.45 13.37 16.13
C SER A 12 -3.42 12.58 15.33
N LEU A 13 -2.78 13.25 14.38
CA LEU A 13 -1.61 12.75 13.63
C LEU A 13 -0.47 12.23 14.53
N SER A 14 -0.60 12.28 15.85
CA SER A 14 0.46 12.10 16.84
C SER A 14 0.60 10.68 17.39
N THR A 15 -0.08 9.66 16.86
CA THR A 15 0.04 8.27 17.37
C THR A 15 0.42 7.22 16.32
N LEU A 16 0.76 7.62 15.10
CA LEU A 16 1.39 6.71 14.11
C LEU A 16 2.92 6.63 14.27
N ALA A 17 3.49 7.35 15.24
CA ALA A 17 4.94 7.40 15.52
C ALA A 17 5.55 6.09 16.05
N ALA A 18 4.77 5.00 16.17
CA ALA A 18 5.23 3.75 16.77
C ALA A 18 5.94 2.79 15.80
N ALA A 19 6.04 3.12 14.51
CA ALA A 19 6.68 2.25 13.50
C ALA A 19 7.37 3.06 12.39
N GLY A 20 7.77 4.29 12.71
CA GLY A 20 8.59 5.11 11.83
C GLY A 20 8.05 5.27 10.40
N LEU A 21 6.78 5.65 10.22
CA LEU A 21 6.23 6.01 8.91
C LEU A 21 5.44 7.32 9.00
N THR A 22 5.87 8.32 8.22
CA THR A 22 5.07 9.50 7.93
C THR A 22 4.24 9.27 6.68
N PHE A 23 2.93 9.12 6.86
CA PHE A 23 2.00 9.06 5.73
C PHE A 23 1.69 10.46 5.19
N VAL A 24 1.84 10.62 3.89
CA VAL A 24 1.69 11.93 3.22
C VAL A 24 0.27 12.09 2.70
N THR A 25 -0.22 11.11 1.92
CA THR A 25 -1.60 11.12 1.37
C THR A 25 -2.11 9.72 1.08
N ASP A 26 -3.43 9.57 1.10
CA ASP A 26 -4.15 8.36 0.68
C ASP A 26 -5.19 8.75 -0.38
N ASN A 27 -4.99 8.27 -1.61
CA ASN A 27 -5.85 8.51 -2.75
C ASN A 27 -6.56 7.22 -3.16
N ARG A 28 -7.89 7.20 -2.99
CA ARG A 28 -8.72 6.03 -3.26
C ARG A 28 -9.61 6.32 -4.46
N PHE A 29 -9.57 5.44 -5.45
CA PHE A 29 -10.34 5.60 -6.69
C PHE A 29 -11.20 4.37 -6.96
N VAL A 30 -12.48 4.62 -7.18
CA VAL A 30 -13.46 3.61 -7.59
C VAL A 30 -14.11 4.14 -8.86
N GLN A 31 -13.99 3.40 -9.96
CA GLN A 31 -14.55 3.78 -11.24
C GLN A 31 -15.39 2.64 -11.82
N SER A 32 -16.57 3.00 -12.32
CA SER A 32 -17.46 2.12 -13.07
C SER A 32 -17.84 2.83 -14.36
N VAL A 33 -17.67 2.14 -15.49
CA VAL A 33 -17.92 2.65 -16.84
C VAL A 33 -18.72 1.62 -17.63
N ASN A 34 -19.69 2.08 -18.41
CA ASN A 34 -20.38 1.26 -19.39
C ASN A 34 -20.11 1.72 -20.83
N SER A 35 -20.56 0.92 -21.80
CA SER A 35 -20.40 1.17 -23.25
C SER A 35 -21.00 2.49 -23.76
N PHE A 36 -21.73 3.23 -22.92
CA PHE A 36 -22.35 4.51 -23.26
C PHE A 36 -21.65 5.71 -22.62
N GLY A 37 -20.47 5.49 -22.01
CA GLY A 37 -19.66 6.55 -21.40
C GLY A 37 -20.26 7.10 -20.11
N GLN A 38 -21.24 6.41 -19.50
CA GLN A 38 -21.66 6.75 -18.15
C GLN A 38 -20.55 6.36 -17.19
N ASN A 39 -19.97 7.38 -16.54
CA ASN A 39 -18.88 7.24 -15.60
C ASN A 39 -19.41 7.61 -14.22
N SER A 40 -19.16 6.75 -13.25
CA SER A 40 -19.19 7.17 -11.85
C SER A 40 -17.78 7.01 -11.31
N ALA A 41 -17.21 8.11 -10.84
CA ALA A 41 -15.87 8.20 -10.28
C ALA A 41 -15.98 8.97 -8.95
N GLN A 42 -15.26 8.53 -7.93
CA GLN A 42 -15.23 9.22 -6.65
C GLN A 42 -13.80 9.50 -6.18
N THR A 43 -13.59 10.69 -5.60
CA THR A 43 -12.43 11.17 -4.85
C THR A 43 -12.87 12.24 -3.82
N PRO A 44 -12.12 12.53 -2.73
CA PRO A 44 -11.33 11.68 -1.83
C PRO A 44 -12.08 11.34 -0.51
N ALA A 45 -11.58 10.34 0.24
CA ALA A 45 -12.01 10.05 1.61
C ALA A 45 -11.22 10.90 2.62
N VAL A 46 -11.68 10.95 3.88
CA VAL A 46 -10.84 11.44 4.98
C VAL A 46 -9.63 10.52 5.10
N ALA A 47 -8.43 11.11 5.07
CA ALA A 47 -7.18 10.35 5.20
C ALA A 47 -7.23 9.49 6.48
N PHE A 48 -6.74 8.25 6.38
CA PHE A 48 -6.54 7.34 7.53
C PHE A 48 -7.82 6.81 8.22
N ALA A 49 -9.01 7.04 7.66
CA ALA A 49 -10.24 6.37 8.12
C ALA A 49 -10.51 5.08 7.30
N PRO A 50 -11.15 4.05 7.88
CA PRO A 50 -11.64 2.90 7.13
C PRO A 50 -12.44 3.35 5.91
N PHE A 51 -12.04 2.88 4.72
CA PHE A 51 -12.81 3.14 3.51
C PHE A 51 -13.85 2.04 3.34
N ASN A 52 -15.09 2.38 3.05
CA ASN A 52 -15.97 1.42 2.40
C ASN A 52 -16.80 2.19 1.40
N LYS A 53 -16.45 2.07 0.12
CA LYS A 53 -17.18 2.76 -0.93
C LYS A 53 -17.52 1.81 -2.05
N THR A 54 -18.79 1.86 -2.44
CA THR A 54 -19.31 1.20 -3.62
C THR A 54 -19.72 2.26 -4.64
N THR A 55 -19.26 2.10 -5.87
CA THR A 55 -19.72 2.87 -7.03
C THR A 55 -20.47 1.91 -7.96
N MET A 56 -21.62 2.34 -8.44
CA MET A 56 -22.44 1.57 -9.38
C MET A 56 -22.84 2.44 -10.56
N VAL A 57 -22.77 1.86 -11.76
CA VAL A 57 -23.41 2.38 -12.96
C VAL A 57 -24.22 1.24 -13.54
N ASN A 58 -25.53 1.41 -13.67
CA ASN A 58 -26.41 0.44 -14.32
C ASN A 58 -27.22 1.16 -15.40
N THR A 59 -27.37 0.53 -16.56
CA THR A 59 -28.21 1.03 -17.64
C THR A 59 -29.04 -0.10 -18.20
N ASP A 60 -30.34 -0.03 -17.91
CA ASP A 60 -31.35 -0.89 -18.52
C ASP A 60 -31.83 -0.25 -19.82
N MET A 61 -31.89 -1.04 -20.89
CA MET A 61 -32.31 -0.58 -22.21
C MET A 61 -33.38 -1.51 -22.80
N GLU A 62 -34.08 -1.01 -23.82
CA GLU A 62 -35.03 -1.82 -24.58
C GLU A 62 -34.40 -3.08 -25.18
N SER A 63 -33.10 -3.07 -25.47
CA SER A 63 -32.39 -4.10 -26.23
C SER A 63 -31.33 -4.89 -25.44
N GLY A 64 -31.13 -4.59 -24.15
CA GLY A 64 -30.14 -5.23 -23.29
C GLY A 64 -29.92 -4.49 -21.97
N SER A 65 -28.92 -4.90 -21.20
CA SER A 65 -28.45 -4.18 -20.01
C SER A 65 -26.94 -4.27 -19.89
N CYS A 66 -26.34 -3.27 -19.24
CA CYS A 66 -24.93 -3.30 -18.87
C CYS A 66 -24.74 -2.58 -17.54
N GLY A 67 -23.85 -3.11 -16.72
CA GLY A 67 -23.55 -2.56 -15.42
C GLY A 67 -22.10 -2.78 -15.02
N ALA A 68 -21.66 -1.94 -14.10
CA ALA A 68 -20.40 -2.12 -13.41
C ALA A 68 -20.56 -1.67 -11.96
N THR A 69 -20.05 -2.49 -11.05
CA THR A 69 -19.95 -2.21 -9.63
C THR A 69 -18.49 -2.31 -9.22
N SER A 70 -18.02 -1.36 -8.42
CA SER A 70 -16.67 -1.40 -7.88
C SER A 70 -16.73 -1.03 -6.40
N MET A 71 -16.06 -1.82 -5.57
CA MET A 71 -15.96 -1.66 -4.12
C MET A 71 -14.49 -1.63 -3.69
N HIS A 72 -14.21 -0.86 -2.65
CA HIS A 72 -12.89 -0.81 -2.03
C HIS A 72 -13.02 -0.65 -0.52
N ASN A 73 -12.22 -1.41 0.21
CA ASN A 73 -12.00 -1.33 1.64
C ASN A 73 -10.50 -1.34 1.94
N SER A 74 -10.06 -0.46 2.83
CA SER A 74 -8.64 -0.38 3.21
C SER A 74 -8.50 -0.01 4.67
N GLN A 75 -7.45 -0.54 5.29
CA GLN A 75 -7.04 -0.27 6.65
C GLN A 75 -5.55 0.06 6.69
N MET A 76 -5.17 0.88 7.65
CA MET A 76 -3.80 1.32 7.84
C MET A 76 -3.58 1.50 9.33
N ASP A 77 -2.48 0.95 9.82
CA ASP A 77 -1.94 1.22 11.15
C ASP A 77 -0.48 1.66 11.03
N SER A 78 0.24 1.64 12.15
CA SER A 78 1.64 2.09 12.20
C SER A 78 2.57 1.21 11.36
N ALA A 79 2.38 -0.10 11.32
CA ALA A 79 3.33 -1.04 10.69
C ALA A 79 2.77 -1.70 9.42
N GLN A 80 1.46 -1.62 9.21
CA GLN A 80 0.77 -2.38 8.17
C GLN A 80 -0.21 -1.50 7.40
N MET A 81 -0.19 -1.64 6.07
CA MET A 81 -1.22 -1.17 5.18
C MET A 81 -1.90 -2.38 4.54
N SER A 82 -3.22 -2.44 4.59
CA SER A 82 -3.97 -3.47 3.89
C SER A 82 -5.12 -2.87 3.09
N GLY A 83 -5.43 -3.52 1.98
CA GLY A 83 -6.55 -3.13 1.16
C GLY A 83 -7.13 -4.30 0.40
N ALA A 84 -8.43 -4.25 0.23
CA ALA A 84 -9.19 -5.20 -0.54
C ALA A 84 -10.19 -4.44 -1.41
N GLY A 85 -10.41 -4.92 -2.63
CA GLY A 85 -11.41 -4.35 -3.50
C GLY A 85 -12.05 -5.42 -4.37
N THR A 86 -13.29 -5.17 -4.76
CA THR A 86 -14.02 -6.02 -5.69
C THR A 86 -14.51 -5.18 -6.86
N VAL A 87 -14.62 -5.80 -8.01
CA VAL A 87 -15.09 -5.19 -9.23
C VAL A 87 -15.89 -6.23 -9.99
N ASP A 88 -17.12 -5.88 -10.34
CA ASP A 88 -18.01 -6.68 -11.16
C ASP A 88 -18.41 -5.87 -12.39
N ALA A 89 -18.37 -6.51 -13.56
CA ALA A 89 -18.83 -5.96 -14.82
C ALA A 89 -19.73 -6.96 -15.53
N ASN A 90 -20.94 -6.54 -15.89
CA ASN A 90 -21.92 -7.39 -16.57
C ASN A 90 -22.47 -6.73 -17.83
N ALA A 91 -22.77 -7.57 -18.82
CA ALA A 91 -23.43 -7.18 -20.06
C ALA A 91 -24.40 -8.29 -20.47
N ALA A 92 -25.59 -7.90 -20.92
CA ALA A 92 -26.61 -8.81 -21.41
C ALA A 92 -27.32 -8.21 -22.62
N THR A 93 -27.61 -9.03 -23.63
CA THR A 93 -28.40 -8.67 -24.81
C THR A 93 -29.77 -9.34 -24.77
N LYS A 94 -30.79 -8.68 -25.31
CA LYS A 94 -32.01 -9.38 -25.75
C LYS A 94 -31.71 -10.05 -27.10
N ALA A 95 -32.39 -11.17 -27.38
CA ALA A 95 -32.10 -12.09 -28.49
C ALA A 95 -32.01 -11.48 -29.90
N SER A 96 -32.41 -10.21 -30.07
CA SER A 96 -32.54 -9.52 -31.36
C SER A 96 -31.72 -8.22 -31.47
N SER A 97 -30.84 -7.90 -30.52
CA SER A 97 -30.06 -6.65 -30.55
C SER A 97 -28.68 -6.83 -31.20
N PRO A 98 -28.34 -6.07 -32.26
CA PRO A 98 -27.00 -6.09 -32.86
C PRO A 98 -25.99 -5.22 -32.10
N LEU A 99 -26.37 -4.62 -30.97
CA LEU A 99 -25.51 -3.69 -30.23
C LEU A 99 -24.41 -4.44 -29.45
N ILE A 100 -23.24 -3.81 -29.37
CA ILE A 100 -22.13 -4.25 -28.52
C ILE A 100 -22.33 -3.65 -27.13
N PHE A 101 -22.26 -4.50 -26.11
CA PHE A 101 -22.33 -4.08 -24.72
C PHE A 101 -21.00 -4.34 -24.04
N ALA A 102 -20.50 -3.34 -23.32
CA ALA A 102 -19.27 -3.45 -22.54
C ALA A 102 -19.49 -2.87 -21.15
N GLY A 103 -18.99 -3.59 -20.16
CA GLY A 103 -18.88 -3.12 -18.79
C GLY A 103 -17.41 -3.14 -18.39
N SER A 104 -16.95 -2.06 -17.76
CA SER A 104 -15.62 -2.00 -17.18
C SER A 104 -15.72 -1.41 -15.79
N GLY A 105 -15.08 -2.07 -14.84
CA GLY A 105 -14.89 -1.52 -13.52
C GLY A 105 -13.42 -1.51 -13.16
N THR A 106 -13.02 -0.58 -12.31
CA THR A 106 -11.68 -0.51 -11.74
C THR A 106 -11.78 -0.11 -10.28
N SER A 107 -11.00 -0.80 -9.45
CA SER A 107 -10.80 -0.46 -8.04
C SER A 107 -9.31 -0.22 -7.84
N ARG A 108 -8.92 0.95 -7.35
CA ARG A 108 -7.53 1.37 -7.19
C ARG A 108 -7.30 1.96 -5.80
N PHE A 109 -6.32 1.39 -5.12
CA PHE A 109 -5.70 1.92 -3.92
C PHE A 109 -4.38 2.60 -4.28
N GLN A 110 -4.18 3.83 -3.80
CA GLN A 110 -2.90 4.51 -3.90
C GLN A 110 -2.56 5.17 -2.58
N VAL A 111 -1.38 4.85 -2.06
CA VAL A 111 -0.84 5.46 -0.84
C VAL A 111 0.51 6.09 -1.14
N ILE A 112 0.70 7.29 -0.59
CA ILE A 112 1.99 7.96 -0.55
C ILE A 112 2.47 7.97 0.89
N PHE A 113 3.60 7.33 1.12
CA PHE A 113 4.21 7.18 2.44
C PHE A 113 5.69 7.55 2.38
N GLN A 114 6.23 7.94 3.52
CA GLN A 114 7.64 8.23 3.70
C GLN A 114 8.09 7.55 4.99
N PRO A 115 8.97 6.55 4.93
CA PRO A 115 9.52 5.95 6.13
C PRO A 115 10.33 6.98 6.92
N ASP A 116 10.14 6.99 8.23
CA ASP A 116 10.92 7.75 9.21
C ASP A 116 12.17 6.97 9.65
N ALA A 117 12.26 5.68 9.33
CA ALA A 117 13.43 4.82 9.48
C ALA A 117 13.64 3.95 8.22
N GLY A 118 14.85 3.41 8.05
CA GLY A 118 15.13 2.43 7.00
C GLY A 118 14.45 1.09 7.32
N GLY A 119 14.12 0.30 6.29
CA GLY A 119 13.49 -0.99 6.51
C GLY A 119 13.27 -1.80 5.26
N ASN A 120 12.55 -2.91 5.41
CA ASN A 120 12.05 -3.69 4.30
C ASN A 120 10.55 -3.46 4.16
N LEU A 121 10.13 -3.24 2.92
CA LEU A 121 8.73 -3.33 2.54
C LEU A 121 8.46 -4.75 2.03
N HIS A 122 7.66 -5.50 2.80
CA HIS A 122 7.08 -6.75 2.34
C HIS A 122 5.67 -6.47 1.80
N LEU A 123 5.50 -6.59 0.49
CA LEU A 123 4.21 -6.47 -0.18
C LEU A 123 3.75 -7.86 -0.63
N SER A 124 2.64 -8.33 -0.09
CA SER A 124 1.96 -9.53 -0.52
C SER A 124 0.54 -9.19 -1.00
N GLY A 125 0.05 -9.91 -1.99
CA GLY A 125 -1.31 -9.71 -2.47
C GLY A 125 -1.78 -10.80 -3.42
N GLN A 126 -3.08 -10.93 -3.55
CA GLN A 126 -3.70 -11.95 -4.37
C GLN A 126 -4.86 -11.36 -5.15
N LEU A 127 -5.00 -11.83 -6.39
CA LEU A 127 -6.22 -11.71 -7.17
C LEU A 127 -7.09 -12.97 -7.01
N ALA A 128 -8.39 -12.78 -6.82
CA ALA A 128 -9.40 -13.83 -6.91
C ALA A 128 -10.52 -13.38 -7.86
N GLY A 129 -10.98 -14.25 -8.77
CA GLY A 129 -12.03 -13.90 -9.74
C GLY A 129 -12.31 -15.05 -10.70
N THR A 130 -13.52 -15.11 -11.26
CA THR A 130 -14.03 -16.31 -11.94
C THR A 130 -14.15 -16.21 -13.45
N SER A 131 -14.03 -15.02 -14.06
CA SER A 131 -14.05 -14.90 -15.52
C SER A 131 -13.67 -13.50 -16.00
N GLY A 132 -12.99 -13.42 -17.16
CA GLY A 132 -12.61 -12.17 -17.83
C GLY A 132 -11.11 -11.84 -17.77
N LYS A 133 -10.68 -10.84 -18.55
CA LYS A 133 -9.31 -10.27 -18.53
C LYS A 133 -9.09 -9.44 -17.27
N SER A 134 -9.25 -10.08 -16.12
CA SER A 134 -9.03 -9.48 -14.81
C SER A 134 -7.53 -9.45 -14.53
N THR A 135 -7.01 -8.27 -14.20
CA THR A 135 -5.58 -8.08 -13.93
C THR A 135 -5.41 -7.35 -12.61
N LEU A 136 -4.56 -7.89 -11.75
CA LEU A 136 -4.02 -7.16 -10.61
C LEU A 136 -2.73 -6.48 -11.07
N LEU A 137 -2.65 -5.17 -10.84
CA LEU A 137 -1.45 -4.37 -11.08
C LEU A 137 -0.99 -3.78 -9.73
N ALA A 138 0.25 -4.07 -9.36
CA ALA A 138 0.93 -3.37 -8.27
C ALA A 138 2.14 -2.61 -8.82
N GLU A 139 2.28 -1.35 -8.42
CA GLU A 139 3.42 -0.49 -8.73
C GLU A 139 3.95 0.16 -7.45
N LEU A 140 5.26 0.12 -7.25
CA LEU A 140 5.97 0.88 -6.23
C LEU A 140 6.92 1.88 -6.90
N LYS A 141 6.80 3.16 -6.56
CA LYS A 141 7.66 4.22 -7.07
C LYS A 141 8.35 4.96 -5.94
N GLN A 142 9.59 5.38 -6.18
CA GLN A 142 10.34 6.34 -5.36
C GLN A 142 10.44 7.65 -6.16
N GLY A 143 9.65 8.65 -5.78
CA GLY A 143 9.43 9.82 -6.63
C GLY A 143 8.92 9.41 -8.02
N ALA A 144 9.70 9.72 -9.07
CA ALA A 144 9.39 9.35 -10.46
C ALA A 144 9.91 7.97 -10.88
N ASN A 145 10.79 7.36 -10.07
CA ASN A 145 11.46 6.11 -10.42
C ASN A 145 10.57 4.91 -10.07
N LEU A 146 10.37 4.01 -11.04
CA LEU A 146 9.67 2.75 -10.83
C LEU A 146 10.63 1.73 -10.20
N ILE A 147 10.34 1.29 -8.98
CA ILE A 147 11.12 0.28 -8.27
C ILE A 147 10.57 -1.11 -8.55
N TYR A 148 9.24 -1.23 -8.53
CA TYR A 148 8.56 -2.50 -8.73
C TYR A 148 7.30 -2.31 -9.56
N ALA A 149 7.06 -3.22 -10.49
CA ALA A 149 5.79 -3.37 -11.18
C ALA A 149 5.51 -4.84 -11.46
N LYS A 150 4.31 -5.29 -11.09
CA LYS A 150 3.83 -6.63 -11.43
C LYS A 150 2.38 -6.57 -11.87
N SER A 151 2.11 -7.17 -13.03
CA SER A 151 0.77 -7.42 -13.55
C SER A 151 0.54 -8.92 -13.60
N THR A 152 -0.44 -9.42 -12.85
CA THR A 152 -0.68 -10.86 -12.75
C THR A 152 -2.17 -11.17 -12.53
N ALA A 153 -2.56 -12.40 -12.88
CA ALA A 153 -3.83 -12.98 -12.51
C ALA A 153 -3.76 -13.77 -11.18
N GLY A 154 -2.59 -13.81 -10.53
CA GLY A 154 -2.32 -14.60 -9.33
C GLY A 154 -1.74 -13.75 -8.18
N ILE A 155 -0.67 -14.26 -7.58
CA ILE A 155 -0.05 -13.68 -6.38
C ILE A 155 1.00 -12.61 -6.76
N ILE A 156 0.98 -11.52 -6.02
CA ILE A 156 2.01 -10.47 -5.99
C ILE A 156 2.78 -10.66 -4.69
N GLU A 157 4.09 -10.72 -4.83
CA GLU A 157 5.05 -10.76 -3.73
C GLU A 157 6.19 -9.84 -4.14
N PHE A 158 6.58 -8.98 -3.22
CA PHE A 158 7.75 -8.13 -3.30
C PHE A 158 8.31 -7.99 -1.90
N GLU A 159 9.62 -8.07 -1.82
CA GLU A 159 10.38 -7.76 -0.64
C GLU A 159 11.57 -6.93 -1.10
N GLY A 160 11.78 -5.79 -0.47
CA GLY A 160 12.90 -4.95 -0.81
C GLY A 160 13.06 -3.75 0.11
N PRO A 161 14.26 -3.16 0.10
CA PRO A 161 14.59 -2.09 1.01
C PRO A 161 13.83 -0.81 0.68
N VAL A 162 13.45 -0.08 1.72
CA VAL A 162 12.93 1.29 1.68
C VAL A 162 13.80 2.18 2.55
N GLY A 163 14.24 3.32 1.99
CA GLY A 163 15.14 4.23 2.65
C GLY A 163 14.42 5.25 3.54
N MET A 164 15.08 5.64 4.62
CA MET A 164 14.62 6.69 5.52
C MET A 164 14.45 8.02 4.79
N GLY A 165 13.37 8.74 5.07
CA GLY A 165 13.10 10.08 4.55
C GLY A 165 12.74 10.11 3.06
N VAL A 166 12.63 8.95 2.41
CA VAL A 166 12.30 8.85 0.99
C VAL A 166 10.80 8.68 0.81
N GLN A 167 10.21 9.46 -0.10
CA GLN A 167 8.80 9.31 -0.44
C GLN A 167 8.57 8.19 -1.46
N TYR A 168 7.65 7.29 -1.12
CA TYR A 168 7.20 6.20 -1.96
C TYR A 168 5.73 6.36 -2.34
N THR A 169 5.39 5.89 -3.53
CA THR A 169 4.00 5.75 -3.99
C THR A 169 3.73 4.28 -4.31
N LEU A 170 2.87 3.64 -3.52
CA LEU A 170 2.34 2.31 -3.79
C LEU A 170 0.98 2.46 -4.45
N THR A 171 0.80 1.83 -5.61
CA THR A 171 -0.48 1.75 -6.31
C THR A 171 -0.84 0.29 -6.53
N VAL A 172 -1.99 -0.13 -6.00
CA VAL A 172 -2.57 -1.46 -6.24
C VAL A 172 -3.92 -1.29 -6.91
N SER A 173 -4.16 -1.98 -8.02
CA SER A 173 -5.45 -1.91 -8.70
C SER A 173 -5.87 -3.22 -9.31
N CYS A 174 -7.18 -3.47 -9.31
CA CYS A 174 -7.79 -4.51 -10.11
C CYS A 174 -8.79 -3.92 -11.09
N ALA A 175 -8.97 -4.60 -12.21
CA ALA A 175 -9.99 -4.27 -13.20
C ALA A 175 -10.77 -5.52 -13.59
N ALA A 176 -12.07 -5.37 -13.83
CA ALA A 176 -12.91 -6.39 -14.44
C ALA A 176 -13.51 -5.80 -15.72
N ASN A 177 -13.36 -6.53 -16.83
CA ASN A 177 -13.79 -6.08 -18.14
C ASN A 177 -14.63 -7.19 -18.80
N THR A 178 -15.83 -6.84 -19.23
CA THR A 178 -16.70 -7.72 -20.03
C THR A 178 -16.98 -7.07 -21.38
N LEU A 179 -16.97 -7.88 -22.44
CA LEU A 179 -17.34 -7.49 -23.78
C LEU A 179 -18.30 -8.54 -24.33
N LEU A 180 -19.50 -8.11 -24.69
CA LEU A 180 -20.50 -8.95 -25.31
C LEU A 180 -20.68 -8.51 -26.77
N MET A 181 -20.21 -9.35 -27.70
CA MET A 181 -20.45 -9.22 -29.13
C MET A 181 -21.62 -10.13 -29.51
N TRP A 182 -22.56 -9.64 -30.31
CA TRP A 182 -23.75 -10.40 -30.68
C TRP A 182 -23.39 -11.67 -31.47
N THR A 183 -23.76 -12.84 -30.94
CA THR A 183 -23.56 -14.16 -31.58
C THR A 183 -24.87 -14.82 -32.03
N GLY A 184 -26.00 -14.08 -32.06
CA GLY A 184 -27.30 -14.64 -32.45
C GLY A 184 -28.05 -15.40 -31.35
N SER A 185 -27.60 -15.32 -30.09
CA SER A 185 -28.34 -15.81 -28.91
C SER A 185 -28.27 -14.83 -27.74
N PRO A 186 -29.31 -14.75 -26.88
CA PRO A 186 -29.24 -13.97 -25.65
C PRO A 186 -28.22 -14.64 -24.72
N ALA A 187 -27.00 -14.10 -24.71
CA ALA A 187 -25.94 -14.54 -23.82
C ALA A 187 -25.64 -13.40 -22.85
N GLY A 188 -25.66 -13.70 -21.54
CA GLY A 188 -25.07 -12.82 -20.54
C GLY A 188 -23.56 -13.07 -20.48
N SER A 189 -22.77 -12.01 -20.38
CA SER A 189 -21.35 -12.08 -20.09
C SER A 189 -21.05 -11.31 -18.81
N ALA A 190 -20.44 -11.97 -17.84
CA ALA A 190 -20.04 -11.39 -16.58
C ALA A 190 -18.53 -11.58 -16.36
N ALA A 191 -17.88 -10.53 -15.87
CA ALA A 191 -16.52 -10.55 -15.39
C ALA A 191 -16.49 -10.04 -13.96
N SER A 192 -15.76 -10.76 -13.10
CA SER A 192 -15.56 -10.37 -11.70
C SER A 192 -14.09 -10.47 -11.34
N ALA A 193 -13.65 -9.54 -10.51
CA ALA A 193 -12.29 -9.48 -9.99
C ALA A 193 -12.34 -8.98 -8.56
N SER A 194 -11.58 -9.61 -7.69
CA SER A 194 -11.34 -9.15 -6.33
C SER A 194 -9.85 -9.19 -6.06
N PHE A 195 -9.36 -8.24 -5.29
CA PHE A 195 -7.99 -8.25 -4.80
C PHE A 195 -7.97 -8.07 -3.30
N SER A 196 -6.93 -8.60 -2.69
CA SER A 196 -6.50 -8.27 -1.34
C SER A 196 -4.99 -8.12 -1.35
N PHE A 197 -4.47 -7.13 -0.65
CA PHE A 197 -3.04 -6.97 -0.44
C PHE A 197 -2.77 -6.54 0.99
N THR A 198 -1.55 -6.85 1.41
CA THR A 198 -0.94 -6.40 2.64
C THR A 198 0.45 -5.87 2.29
N ALA A 199 0.76 -4.69 2.78
CA ALA A 199 2.08 -4.10 2.76
C ALA A 199 2.52 -3.92 4.21
N ASP A 200 3.46 -4.76 4.63
CA ASP A 200 4.05 -4.75 5.95
C ASP A 200 5.39 -4.04 5.89
N PHE A 201 5.61 -3.13 6.82
CA PHE A 201 6.90 -2.52 7.05
C PHE A 201 7.52 -3.20 8.25
N SER A 202 8.53 -4.01 7.99
CA SER A 202 9.47 -4.36 9.05
C SER A 202 10.52 -3.26 9.06
N GLU A 203 10.55 -2.47 10.13
CA GLU A 203 11.78 -1.74 10.46
C GLU A 203 12.92 -2.75 10.40
N HIS A 204 13.96 -2.43 9.63
CA HIS A 204 15.19 -3.17 9.76
C HIS A 204 15.71 -2.80 11.14
N THR A 205 15.40 -3.60 12.15
CA THR A 205 16.06 -3.50 13.45
C THR A 205 17.45 -4.13 13.33
N CYS A 206 18.22 -3.69 12.34
CA CYS A 206 19.63 -3.97 12.28
C CYS A 206 20.26 -3.01 13.25
N VAL A 207 20.53 -3.53 14.44
CA VAL A 207 21.00 -2.73 15.55
C VAL A 207 22.30 -1.97 15.17
N GLY A 208 23.06 -2.48 14.19
CA GLY A 208 24.26 -1.82 13.65
C GLY A 208 24.08 -0.91 12.43
N ASP A 209 22.90 -0.82 11.78
CA ASP A 209 22.68 0.07 10.62
C ASP A 209 22.33 1.48 11.13
N LEU A 210 23.38 2.24 11.47
CA LEU A 210 23.25 3.54 12.12
C LEU A 210 22.86 4.64 11.13
N ASN A 211 23.08 4.41 9.84
CA ASN A 211 22.79 5.37 8.79
C ASN A 211 21.47 5.07 8.04
N ASN A 212 20.87 3.90 8.29
CA ASN A 212 19.62 3.39 7.72
C ASN A 212 19.66 3.16 6.20
N ASP A 213 20.79 2.69 5.66
CA ASP A 213 20.94 2.36 4.24
C ASP A 213 20.69 0.88 3.92
N GLY A 214 20.39 0.07 4.93
CA GLY A 214 20.12 -1.36 4.81
C GLY A 214 21.39 -2.22 4.85
N PHE A 215 22.54 -1.64 5.16
CA PHE A 215 23.80 -2.34 5.38
C PHE A 215 24.37 -1.97 6.74
N VAL A 216 25.23 -2.84 7.28
CA VAL A 216 26.09 -2.48 8.40
C VAL A 216 27.51 -2.47 7.86
N ASP A 217 27.99 -1.29 7.48
CA ASP A 217 29.26 -1.14 6.76
C ASP A 217 30.15 -0.02 7.35
N ASP A 218 31.18 0.38 6.59
CA ASP A 218 32.14 1.41 7.01
C ASP A 218 31.46 2.75 7.32
N LEU A 219 30.34 3.07 6.67
CA LEU A 219 29.57 4.30 6.92
C LEU A 219 28.91 4.26 8.30
N ASP A 220 28.40 3.10 8.72
CA ASP A 220 27.88 2.92 10.09
C ASP A 220 28.99 2.94 11.12
N PHE A 221 30.14 2.34 10.79
CA PHE A 221 31.29 2.35 11.69
C PHE A 221 31.82 3.77 11.94
N ILE A 222 31.79 4.64 10.93
CA ILE A 222 32.13 6.07 11.06
C ILE A 222 31.16 6.81 12.00
N ILE A 223 29.91 6.35 12.13
CA ILE A 223 28.94 6.89 13.10
C ILE A 223 29.15 6.29 14.50
N PHE A 224 29.46 5.00 14.57
CA PHE A 224 29.67 4.28 15.82
C PHE A 224 30.88 4.80 16.61
N VAL A 225 32.03 4.98 15.94
CA VAL A 225 33.31 5.32 16.59
C VAL A 225 33.27 6.65 17.38
N PRO A 226 32.72 7.76 16.85
CA PRO A 226 32.57 8.99 17.63
C PRO A 226 31.73 8.81 18.89
N ALA A 227 30.62 8.07 18.82
CA ALA A 227 29.75 7.82 19.97
C ALA A 227 30.44 6.94 21.02
N TYR A 228 31.14 5.89 20.58
CA TYR A 228 31.95 5.03 21.44
C TYR A 228 33.08 5.80 22.14
N ASN A 229 33.65 6.84 21.51
CA ASN A 229 34.64 7.70 22.18
C ASN A 229 34.02 8.63 23.25
N ILE A 230 32.73 8.93 23.17
CA ILE A 230 32.01 9.79 24.13
C ILE A 230 31.53 8.97 25.34
N LEU A 231 31.20 7.69 25.14
CA LEU A 231 30.77 6.70 26.15
C LEU A 231 29.43 6.99 26.84
N ASP A 232 29.18 8.21 27.32
CA ASP A 232 27.98 8.55 28.12
C ASP A 232 26.89 9.14 27.23
N CYS A 233 25.73 8.48 27.13
CA CYS A 233 24.59 8.97 26.36
C CYS A 233 24.00 10.28 26.89
N ALA A 234 24.33 10.69 28.13
CA ALA A 234 23.95 11.98 28.69
C ALA A 234 24.92 13.12 28.32
N ASP A 235 26.05 12.84 27.67
CA ASP A 235 27.01 13.87 27.26
C ASP A 235 26.37 14.80 26.20
N PRO A 236 26.48 16.14 26.35
CA PRO A 236 25.91 17.09 25.40
C PRO A 236 26.47 16.99 23.96
N ASN A 237 27.64 16.38 23.79
CA ASN A 237 28.26 16.14 22.49
C ASN A 237 27.83 14.80 21.87
N MET A 238 27.12 13.94 22.62
CA MET A 238 26.57 12.70 22.08
C MET A 238 25.50 13.02 21.02
N PRO A 239 25.50 12.35 19.86
CA PRO A 239 24.41 12.48 18.90
C PRO A 239 23.05 12.22 19.55
N ALA A 240 22.06 13.03 19.16
CA ALA A 240 20.72 12.96 19.74
C ALA A 240 20.13 11.55 19.59
N GLY A 241 19.62 11.01 20.71
CA GLY A 241 19.05 9.66 20.75
C GLY A 241 20.05 8.54 21.01
N CYS A 242 21.35 8.85 21.12
CA CYS A 242 22.42 7.87 21.38
C CYS A 242 22.34 6.64 20.45
N PRO A 243 22.43 6.82 19.12
CA PRO A 243 22.12 5.76 18.16
C PRO A 243 23.06 4.54 18.26
N ALA A 244 24.25 4.71 18.85
CA ALA A 244 25.23 3.64 19.03
C ALA A 244 25.09 2.86 20.36
N ASP A 245 24.15 3.24 21.25
CA ASP A 245 23.77 2.46 22.43
C ASP A 245 22.79 1.35 22.00
N LEU A 246 23.38 0.25 21.58
CA LEU A 246 22.72 -0.86 20.89
C LEU A 246 21.97 -1.76 21.88
N ASN A 247 22.41 -1.78 23.13
CA ASN A 247 21.81 -2.57 24.21
C ASN A 247 20.84 -1.75 25.11
N ARG A 248 20.84 -0.42 24.96
CA ARG A 248 19.98 0.57 25.65
C ARG A 248 20.22 0.69 27.15
N ASP A 249 21.46 0.57 27.59
CA ASP A 249 21.83 0.76 29.01
C ASP A 249 22.29 2.19 29.33
N GLY A 250 22.30 3.08 28.34
CA GLY A 250 22.65 4.49 28.48
C GLY A 250 24.14 4.76 28.35
N VAL A 251 24.95 3.77 27.95
CA VAL A 251 26.36 3.96 27.57
C VAL A 251 26.63 3.35 26.20
N VAL A 252 27.68 3.82 25.53
CA VAL A 252 28.18 3.24 24.28
C VAL A 252 29.53 2.61 24.58
N ASP A 253 29.58 1.29 24.78
CA ASP A 253 30.79 0.59 25.19
C ASP A 253 31.02 -0.74 24.45
N ASP A 254 31.92 -1.58 25.01
CA ASP A 254 32.26 -2.88 24.44
C ASP A 254 31.04 -3.79 24.26
N ALA A 255 30.00 -3.67 25.09
CA ALA A 255 28.77 -4.44 24.95
C ALA A 255 28.07 -4.07 23.63
N ASP A 256 27.99 -2.78 23.29
CA ASP A 256 27.43 -2.33 22.02
C ASP A 256 28.31 -2.73 20.84
N PHE A 257 29.63 -2.67 21.01
CA PHE A 257 30.55 -3.12 19.98
C PHE A 257 30.41 -4.62 19.69
N THR A 258 30.16 -5.45 20.71
CA THR A 258 29.88 -6.89 20.50
C THR A 258 28.56 -7.16 19.78
N ILE A 259 27.61 -6.22 19.80
CA ILE A 259 26.37 -6.28 19.00
C ILE A 259 26.63 -5.79 17.57
N PHE A 260 27.45 -4.76 17.40
CA PHE A 260 27.78 -4.17 16.10
C PHE A 260 28.62 -5.11 15.21
N VAL A 261 29.67 -5.72 15.76
CA VAL A 261 30.68 -6.48 14.99
C VAL A 261 30.10 -7.65 14.20
N PRO A 262 29.18 -8.49 14.72
CA PRO A 262 28.59 -9.57 13.94
C PRO A 262 27.86 -9.07 12.69
N ALA A 263 27.06 -8.00 12.82
CA ALA A 263 26.33 -7.43 11.69
C ALA A 263 27.28 -6.79 10.66
N TYR A 264 28.30 -6.08 11.15
CA TYR A 264 29.35 -5.48 10.31
C TYR A 264 30.18 -6.53 9.55
N ASN A 265 30.54 -7.64 10.21
CA ASN A 265 31.35 -8.70 9.61
C ASN A 265 30.60 -9.42 8.48
N ASP A 266 29.30 -9.60 8.64
CA ASP A 266 28.50 -10.31 7.66
C ASP A 266 28.00 -9.39 6.53
N LEU A 267 28.19 -8.06 6.65
CA LEU A 267 27.71 -7.01 5.74
C LEU A 267 26.21 -7.15 5.41
N ILE A 268 25.45 -7.69 6.37
CA ILE A 268 24.03 -7.98 6.20
C ILE A 268 23.23 -7.35 7.31
N CYS A 269 22.05 -6.93 6.90
CA CYS A 269 20.97 -6.47 7.73
C CYS A 269 19.87 -7.56 7.64
N PRO A 270 19.89 -8.60 8.50
CA PRO A 270 18.98 -9.74 8.41
C PRO A 270 17.55 -9.42 8.90
#